data_AF-A0A8T4EGI4-F1
#
_entry.id   AF-A0A8T4EGI4-F1
#
_cell.length_a   1.000
_cell.length_b   1.000
_cell.length_c   1.000
_cell.angle_alpha   90.00
_cell.angle_beta   90.00
_cell.angle_gamma   90.00
#
_symmetry.space_group_name_H-M   'P 1'
#
loop_
_entity.id
_entity.type
_entity.pdbx_description
1 polymer ?
#
loop_
_entity_poly.entity_id
_entity_poly.type
_entity_poly.pdbx_seq_one_letter_code
_entity_poly.pdbx_strand_id
1 'polypeptide(L)'
;MEPTRLLSKQSKEIEREIVTFYKTVGNMVSLNSRTTEIFAYLRIYDALTQEQLKQLTGFSLGTISTTLQSFLQTDIINHTIIPGTHKNLYRIRPDRVDFVYTATTKIIENLERLDGYIMESQTELRHLMSKYPREIEFLHYRLNSLRNYIEAQRRQISREKRYSFFQEDTSGIVPLNEVVVYSFETRELDENLMDIISLYKEDPVKDRILRIFFTHRSLDQQTLIELSRFSRSTISRYLRSLLANGYIIALPKEYQKPRIYYLNSISRTILSNILKTDNFIYSYVPRFQEILYKLHSEKQSERDSRDIAFLEVKIGNIIKQIEFFKKKTRFLRQAYQDLCEFLEKNTSAKNP
;
A
#
# COMPACT_ATOMS: atom_id res chain seq x y z
N MET A 1 -31.28 17.64 -11.54
CA MET A 1 -30.49 16.39 -11.46
C MET A 1 -31.46 15.26 -11.20
N GLU A 2 -31.49 14.24 -12.06
CA GLU A 2 -32.27 13.04 -11.76
C GLU A 2 -31.68 12.34 -10.51
N PRO A 3 -32.52 11.80 -9.63
CA PRO A 3 -32.04 11.06 -8.47
C PRO A 3 -31.23 9.84 -8.93
N THR A 4 -30.03 9.64 -8.36
CA THR A 4 -29.21 8.46 -8.65
C THR A 4 -30.02 7.20 -8.36
N ARG A 5 -30.38 6.48 -9.42
CA ARG A 5 -31.17 5.25 -9.34
C ARG A 5 -30.26 4.08 -9.00
N LEU A 6 -30.65 3.29 -8.00
CA LEU A 6 -29.95 2.06 -7.63
C LEU A 6 -30.25 0.92 -8.62
N LEU A 7 -29.26 0.05 -8.80
CA LEU A 7 -29.32 -1.08 -9.75
C LEU A 7 -30.36 -2.15 -9.39
N SER A 8 -30.87 -2.84 -10.42
CA SER A 8 -31.76 -4.00 -10.30
C SER A 8 -31.08 -5.18 -9.61
N LYS A 9 -31.87 -6.18 -9.19
CA LYS A 9 -31.35 -7.35 -8.46
C LYS A 9 -30.30 -8.14 -9.26
N GLN A 10 -30.48 -8.27 -10.58
CA GLN A 10 -29.51 -8.95 -11.45
C GLN A 10 -28.21 -8.13 -11.58
N SER A 11 -28.33 -6.82 -11.76
CA SER A 11 -27.19 -5.91 -11.86
C SER A 11 -26.39 -5.76 -10.55
N LYS A 12 -27.00 -6.09 -9.39
CA LYS A 12 -26.34 -6.07 -8.08
C LYS A 12 -25.21 -7.08 -7.93
N GLU A 13 -25.24 -8.20 -8.64
CA GLU A 13 -24.16 -9.19 -8.56
C GLU A 13 -22.88 -8.62 -9.20
N ILE A 14 -23.02 -7.95 -10.35
CA ILE A 14 -21.92 -7.28 -11.04
C ILE A 14 -21.41 -6.08 -10.22
N GLU A 15 -22.31 -5.29 -9.65
CA GLU A 15 -21.94 -4.22 -8.72
C GLU A 15 -21.07 -4.72 -7.57
N ARG A 16 -21.47 -5.84 -6.93
CA ARG A 16 -20.72 -6.46 -5.84
C ARG A 16 -19.35 -6.98 -6.29
N GLU A 17 -19.24 -7.50 -7.51
CA GLU A 17 -17.96 -7.91 -8.08
C GLU A 17 -17.01 -6.70 -8.21
N ILE A 18 -17.50 -5.57 -8.73
CA ILE A 18 -16.72 -4.33 -8.84
C ILE A 18 -16.30 -3.82 -7.45
N VAL A 19 -17.21 -3.81 -6.47
CA VAL A 19 -16.89 -3.42 -5.09
C VAL A 19 -15.85 -4.36 -4.47
N THR A 20 -16.00 -5.67 -4.70
CA THR A 20 -15.06 -6.70 -4.22
C THR A 20 -13.68 -6.52 -4.82
N PHE A 21 -13.59 -6.19 -6.11
CA PHE A 21 -12.34 -5.81 -6.75
C PHE A 21 -11.65 -4.66 -6.01
N TYR A 22 -12.33 -3.52 -5.83
CA TYR A 22 -11.75 -2.37 -5.13
C TYR A 22 -11.35 -2.71 -3.69
N LYS A 23 -12.20 -3.40 -2.93
CA LYS A 23 -11.90 -3.84 -1.56
C LYS A 23 -10.69 -4.76 -1.50
N THR A 24 -10.54 -5.65 -2.47
CA THR A 24 -9.39 -6.56 -2.53
C THR A 24 -8.11 -5.77 -2.80
N VAL A 25 -8.13 -4.85 -3.77
CA VAL A 25 -7.01 -3.92 -4.03
C VAL A 25 -6.67 -3.13 -2.77
N GLY A 26 -7.66 -2.51 -2.13
CA GLY A 26 -7.48 -1.76 -0.88
C GLY A 26 -6.86 -2.59 0.23
N ASN A 27 -7.35 -3.82 0.46
CA ASN A 27 -6.78 -4.72 1.46
C ASN A 27 -5.32 -5.10 1.15
N MET A 28 -4.96 -5.31 -0.12
CA MET A 28 -3.58 -5.63 -0.52
C MET A 28 -2.60 -4.50 -0.19
N VAL A 29 -3.04 -3.24 -0.31
CA VAL A 29 -2.29 -2.06 0.11
C VAL A 29 -2.62 -1.60 1.54
N SER A 30 -3.23 -2.47 2.35
CA SER A 30 -3.54 -2.24 3.77
C SER A 30 -4.41 -1.01 4.05
N LEU A 31 -5.34 -0.69 3.15
CA LEU A 31 -6.33 0.36 3.29
C LEU A 31 -7.59 -0.15 3.98
N ASN A 32 -8.33 0.78 4.60
CA ASN A 32 -9.50 0.44 5.38
C ASN A 32 -10.58 -0.10 4.46
N SER A 33 -11.05 -1.31 4.74
CA SER A 33 -12.07 -1.98 3.94
C SER A 33 -13.36 -1.16 3.82
N ARG A 34 -13.77 -0.44 4.87
CA ARG A 34 -14.96 0.43 4.85
C ARG A 34 -14.74 1.68 4.00
N THR A 35 -13.60 2.35 4.17
CA THR A 35 -13.21 3.51 3.35
C THR A 35 -13.15 3.14 1.88
N THR A 36 -12.55 2.00 1.56
CA THR A 36 -12.41 1.47 0.21
C THR A 36 -13.77 1.13 -0.41
N GLU A 37 -14.69 0.57 0.38
CA GLU A 37 -16.05 0.27 -0.07
C GLU A 37 -16.86 1.53 -0.38
N ILE A 38 -16.78 2.56 0.46
CA ILE A 38 -17.40 3.87 0.18
C ILE A 38 -16.82 4.48 -1.10
N PHE A 39 -15.49 4.44 -1.26
CA PHE A 39 -14.82 4.89 -2.48
C PHE A 39 -15.29 4.13 -3.72
N ALA A 40 -15.44 2.80 -3.63
CA ALA A 40 -15.91 1.97 -4.73
C ALA A 40 -17.32 2.38 -5.19
N TYR A 41 -18.25 2.61 -4.26
CA TYR A 41 -19.59 3.07 -4.61
C TYR A 41 -19.61 4.48 -5.21
N LEU A 42 -18.79 5.40 -4.70
CA LEU A 42 -18.64 6.72 -5.32
C LEU A 42 -18.05 6.63 -6.73
N ARG A 43 -17.16 5.66 -6.99
CA ARG A 43 -16.63 5.37 -8.35
C ARG A 43 -17.67 4.80 -9.28
N ILE A 44 -18.55 3.93 -8.79
CA ILE A 44 -19.60 3.30 -9.59
C ILE A 44 -20.66 4.35 -9.95
N TYR A 45 -21.18 5.10 -8.98
CA TYR A 45 -22.34 5.97 -9.18
C TYR A 45 -22.01 7.45 -9.50
N ASP A 46 -20.74 7.84 -9.50
CA ASP A 46 -20.19 9.20 -9.63
C ASP A 46 -20.59 10.19 -8.54
N ALA A 47 -21.85 10.15 -8.10
CA ALA A 47 -22.46 11.11 -7.21
C ALA A 47 -23.45 10.43 -6.25
N LEU A 48 -23.16 10.48 -4.95
CA LEU A 48 -24.00 9.86 -3.91
C LEU A 48 -24.22 10.79 -2.73
N THR A 49 -25.38 10.69 -2.10
CA THR A 49 -25.67 11.28 -0.78
C THR A 49 -25.28 10.31 0.34
N GLN A 50 -25.19 10.80 1.58
CA GLN A 50 -24.91 9.93 2.74
C GLN A 50 -25.97 8.84 2.94
N GLU A 51 -27.25 9.14 2.69
CA GLU A 51 -28.33 8.15 2.81
C GLU A 51 -28.23 7.06 1.74
N GLN A 52 -27.84 7.40 0.51
CA GLN A 52 -27.60 6.40 -0.52
C GLN A 52 -26.40 5.52 -0.18
N LEU A 53 -25.32 6.10 0.32
CA LEU A 53 -24.16 5.34 0.80
C LEU A 53 -24.54 4.40 1.95
N LYS A 54 -25.42 4.83 2.87
CA LYS A 54 -25.96 3.98 3.95
C LYS A 54 -26.76 2.81 3.38
N GLN A 55 -27.61 3.05 2.39
CA GLN A 55 -28.37 1.99 1.73
C GLN A 55 -27.47 0.99 0.99
N LEU A 56 -26.40 1.46 0.35
CA LEU A 56 -25.46 0.63 -0.42
C LEU A 56 -24.50 -0.18 0.47
N THR A 57 -23.98 0.42 1.54
CA THR A 57 -22.94 -0.17 2.39
C THR A 57 -23.48 -0.84 3.65
N GLY A 58 -24.68 -0.44 4.12
CA GLY A 58 -25.19 -0.81 5.44
C GLY A 58 -24.45 -0.14 6.61
N PHE A 59 -23.50 0.77 6.36
CA PHE A 59 -22.77 1.46 7.42
C PHE A 59 -23.63 2.54 8.10
N SER A 60 -23.28 2.88 9.34
CA SER A 60 -23.91 3.99 10.05
C SER A 60 -23.58 5.33 9.39
N LEU A 61 -24.49 6.31 9.50
CA LEU A 61 -24.26 7.67 9.01
C LEU A 61 -23.00 8.30 9.62
N GLY A 62 -22.71 8.01 10.89
CA GLY A 62 -21.47 8.47 11.53
C GLY A 62 -20.22 7.95 10.84
N THR A 63 -20.18 6.65 10.50
CA THR A 63 -19.06 6.04 9.77
C THR A 63 -18.88 6.67 8.39
N ILE A 64 -19.99 6.87 7.67
CA ILE A 64 -19.99 7.47 6.34
C ILE A 64 -19.53 8.93 6.41
N SER A 65 -20.06 9.70 7.35
CA SER A 65 -19.72 11.11 7.55
C SER A 65 -18.22 11.29 7.84
N THR A 66 -17.66 10.52 8.78
CA THR A 66 -16.22 10.55 9.08
C THR A 66 -15.36 10.21 7.86
N THR A 67 -15.77 9.21 7.07
CA THR A 67 -15.05 8.80 5.87
C THR A 67 -15.08 9.90 4.80
N LEU A 68 -16.26 10.48 4.53
CA LEU A 68 -16.42 11.55 3.55
C LEU A 68 -15.66 12.81 3.98
N GLN A 69 -15.64 13.13 5.28
CA GLN A 69 -14.86 14.24 5.81
C GLN A 69 -13.35 14.04 5.56
N SER A 70 -12.85 12.83 5.77
CA SER A 70 -11.45 12.49 5.45
C SER A 70 -11.16 12.66 3.95
N PHE A 71 -12.07 12.22 3.07
CA PHE A 71 -11.95 12.43 1.63
C PHE A 71 -11.99 13.90 1.22
N LEU A 72 -12.81 14.73 1.87
CA LEU A 72 -12.83 16.19 1.64
C LEU A 72 -11.51 16.84 2.09
N GLN A 73 -10.99 16.47 3.26
CA GLN A 73 -9.72 16.99 3.79
C GLN A 73 -8.51 16.62 2.92
N THR A 74 -8.62 15.51 2.18
CA THR A 74 -7.56 15.02 1.28
C THR A 74 -7.81 15.33 -0.19
N ASP A 75 -8.82 16.14 -0.49
CA ASP A 75 -9.20 16.58 -1.85
C ASP A 75 -9.52 15.42 -2.82
N ILE A 76 -9.97 14.28 -2.29
CA ILE A 76 -10.38 13.09 -3.08
C ILE A 76 -11.77 13.30 -3.68
N ILE A 77 -12.65 13.96 -2.92
CA ILE A 77 -14.02 14.26 -3.31
C ILE A 77 -14.32 15.74 -3.18
N ASN A 78 -15.36 16.19 -3.89
CA ASN A 78 -16.05 17.44 -3.60
C ASN A 78 -17.49 17.15 -3.15
N HIS A 79 -18.19 18.19 -2.71
CA HIS A 79 -19.61 18.11 -2.46
C HIS A 79 -20.35 19.35 -2.94
N THR A 80 -21.62 19.17 -3.26
CA THR A 80 -22.55 20.26 -3.60
C THR A 80 -23.86 20.05 -2.85
N ILE A 81 -24.47 21.13 -2.37
CA ILE A 81 -25.81 21.08 -1.78
C ILE A 81 -26.83 20.86 -2.91
N ILE A 82 -27.74 19.91 -2.73
CA ILE A 82 -28.85 19.69 -3.66
C ILE A 82 -29.87 20.83 -3.46
N PRO A 83 -30.17 21.66 -4.48
CA PRO A 83 -31.05 22.81 -4.34
C PRO A 83 -32.41 22.46 -3.73
N GLY A 84 -32.90 23.30 -2.82
CA GLY A 84 -34.16 23.08 -2.11
C GLY A 84 -34.10 21.97 -1.04
N THR A 85 -32.92 21.46 -0.72
CA THR A 85 -32.72 20.47 0.36
C THR A 85 -31.51 20.81 1.21
N HIS A 86 -31.41 20.19 2.40
CA HIS A 86 -30.20 20.22 3.23
C HIS A 86 -29.26 19.04 2.97
N LYS A 87 -29.38 18.38 1.81
CA LYS A 87 -28.61 17.17 1.47
C LYS A 87 -27.39 17.53 0.62
N ASN A 88 -26.24 16.96 0.98
CA ASN A 88 -25.01 17.04 0.20
C ASN A 88 -24.90 15.87 -0.78
N LEU A 89 -24.52 16.17 -2.01
CA LEU A 89 -24.14 15.21 -3.04
C LEU A 89 -22.62 15.20 -3.17
N TYR A 90 -21.99 14.04 -3.00
CA TYR A 90 -20.54 13.87 -2.98
C TYR A 90 -20.06 13.23 -4.28
N ARG A 91 -18.96 13.73 -4.87
CA ARG A 91 -18.38 13.21 -6.12
C ARG A 91 -16.87 13.09 -6.04
N ILE A 92 -16.31 12.06 -6.66
CA ILE A 92 -14.85 11.93 -6.81
C ILE A 92 -14.32 13.02 -7.75
N ARG A 93 -13.15 13.56 -7.42
CA ARG A 93 -12.39 14.49 -8.26
C ARG A 93 -11.47 13.71 -9.22
N PRO A 94 -11.86 13.46 -10.48
CA PRO A 94 -11.07 12.64 -11.40
C PRO A 94 -9.73 13.30 -11.77
N ASP A 95 -9.62 14.63 -11.66
CA ASP A 95 -8.40 15.42 -11.82
C ASP A 95 -7.36 15.18 -10.72
N ARG A 96 -7.81 14.69 -9.55
CA ARG A 96 -6.95 14.40 -8.39
C ARG A 96 -6.66 12.93 -8.21
N VAL A 97 -7.56 12.07 -8.67
CA VAL A 97 -7.59 10.64 -8.38
C VAL A 97 -7.85 9.84 -9.66
N ASP A 98 -6.77 9.28 -10.23
CA ASP A 98 -6.82 8.47 -11.46
C ASP A 98 -7.48 7.10 -11.19
N PHE A 99 -6.85 6.28 -10.34
CA PHE A 99 -7.25 4.90 -10.06
C PHE A 99 -7.17 4.60 -8.55
N VAL A 100 -6.04 4.98 -7.93
CA VAL A 100 -5.85 5.01 -6.48
C VAL A 100 -6.03 6.44 -5.99
N TYR A 101 -6.59 6.65 -4.80
CA TYR A 101 -6.93 7.98 -4.27
C TYR A 101 -5.75 8.82 -3.76
N THR A 102 -4.50 8.43 -4.05
CA THR A 102 -3.31 9.19 -3.64
C THR A 102 -2.75 9.99 -4.82
N ALA A 103 -2.71 11.32 -4.69
CA ALA A 103 -2.18 12.21 -5.72
C ALA A 103 -0.65 12.10 -5.89
N THR A 104 -0.17 12.03 -7.13
CA THR A 104 1.25 11.82 -7.46
C THR A 104 2.19 12.90 -6.94
N THR A 105 1.78 14.18 -6.97
CA THR A 105 2.58 15.30 -6.44
C THR A 105 2.86 15.13 -4.95
N LYS A 106 1.83 14.76 -4.18
CA LYS A 106 1.94 14.49 -2.74
C LYS A 106 2.84 13.29 -2.44
N ILE A 107 2.84 12.28 -3.33
CA ILE A 107 3.76 11.15 -3.21
C ILE A 107 5.20 11.65 -3.33
N ILE A 108 5.53 12.43 -4.37
CA ILE A 108 6.88 12.99 -4.55
C ILE A 108 7.31 13.86 -3.37
N GLU A 109 6.47 14.80 -2.94
CA GLU A 109 6.78 15.66 -1.79
C GLU A 109 7.11 14.86 -0.53
N ASN A 110 6.33 13.80 -0.25
CA ASN A 110 6.59 12.90 0.89
C ASN A 110 7.90 12.13 0.72
N LEU A 111 8.21 11.67 -0.49
CA LEU A 111 9.45 10.96 -0.80
C LEU A 111 10.68 11.85 -0.68
N GLU A 112 10.60 13.11 -1.12
CA GLU A 112 11.68 14.09 -0.97
C GLU A 112 11.94 14.44 0.49
N ARG A 113 10.86 14.63 1.28
CA ARG A 113 10.98 14.82 2.73
C ARG A 113 11.62 13.61 3.41
N LEU A 114 11.29 12.39 2.98
CA LEU A 114 11.90 11.17 3.51
C LEU A 114 13.39 11.09 3.17
N ASP A 115 13.78 11.38 1.93
CA ASP A 115 15.18 11.33 1.51
C ASP A 115 16.02 12.36 2.27
N GLY A 116 15.49 13.57 2.48
CA GLY A 116 16.11 14.60 3.30
C GLY A 116 16.34 14.15 4.75
N TYR A 117 15.29 13.63 5.40
CA TYR A 117 15.38 13.09 6.75
C TYR A 117 16.41 11.95 6.85
N ILE A 118 16.41 11.01 5.91
CA ILE A 118 17.38 9.91 5.89
C ILE A 118 18.81 10.45 5.80
N MET A 119 19.06 11.46 4.98
CA MET A 119 20.39 12.06 4.84
C MET A 119 20.85 12.73 6.15
N GLU A 120 19.95 13.42 6.85
CA GLU A 120 20.21 14.01 8.17
C GLU A 120 20.55 12.92 9.20
N SER A 121 19.68 11.89 9.34
CA SER A 121 19.94 10.78 10.26
C SER A 121 21.23 10.03 9.95
N GLN A 122 21.56 9.81 8.66
CA GLN A 122 22.82 9.18 8.28
C GLN A 122 24.02 10.04 8.71
N THR A 123 23.89 11.36 8.69
CA THR A 123 24.94 12.29 9.13
C THR A 123 25.13 12.24 10.64
N GLU A 124 24.04 12.28 11.41
CA GLU A 124 24.07 12.17 12.87
C GLU A 124 24.70 10.85 13.35
N LEU A 125 24.30 9.75 12.74
CA LEU A 125 24.81 8.41 13.06
C LEU A 125 26.33 8.28 12.81
N ARG A 126 26.94 9.08 11.92
CA ARG A 126 28.40 9.02 11.69
C ARG A 126 29.21 9.39 12.93
N HIS A 127 28.68 10.25 13.80
CA HIS A 127 29.37 10.60 15.05
C HIS A 127 29.53 9.41 16.00
N LEU A 128 28.67 8.39 15.86
CA LEU A 128 28.69 7.17 16.66
C LEU A 128 29.52 6.04 16.02
N MET A 129 29.96 6.20 14.77
CA MET A 129 30.63 5.15 13.99
C MET A 129 31.90 4.63 14.67
N SER A 130 32.69 5.50 15.31
CA SER A 130 33.91 5.10 16.01
C SER A 130 33.65 4.21 17.23
N LYS A 131 32.47 4.35 17.84
CA LYS A 131 32.09 3.65 19.08
C LYS A 131 31.26 2.38 18.80
N TYR A 132 30.40 2.43 17.77
CA TYR A 132 29.43 1.39 17.45
C TYR A 132 29.43 1.06 15.94
N PRO A 133 30.59 0.70 15.35
CA PRO A 133 30.73 0.62 13.90
C PRO A 133 29.74 -0.36 13.25
N ARG A 134 29.50 -1.50 13.90
CA ARG A 134 28.63 -2.57 13.40
C ARG A 134 27.16 -2.15 13.37
N GLU A 135 26.66 -1.58 14.47
CA GLU A 135 25.28 -1.12 14.62
C GLU A 135 24.99 0.04 13.66
N ILE A 136 25.93 0.98 13.55
CA ILE A 136 25.80 2.14 12.67
C ILE A 136 25.85 1.73 11.19
N GLU A 137 26.76 0.83 10.81
CA GLU A 137 26.78 0.30 9.43
C GLU A 137 25.47 -0.42 9.09
N PHE A 138 24.95 -1.23 10.02
CA PHE A 138 23.66 -1.89 9.84
C PHE A 138 22.52 -0.87 9.60
N LEU A 139 22.41 0.16 10.44
CA LEU A 139 21.39 1.21 10.28
C LEU A 139 21.57 1.99 8.98
N HIS A 140 22.81 2.31 8.59
CA HIS A 140 23.10 2.96 7.30
C HIS A 140 22.58 2.14 6.12
N TYR A 141 22.75 0.81 6.13
CA TYR A 141 22.27 -0.06 5.07
C TYR A 141 20.74 -0.18 5.05
N ARG A 142 20.10 -0.16 6.23
CA ARG A 142 18.63 -0.10 6.34
C ARG A 142 18.07 1.21 5.78
N LEU A 143 18.72 2.33 6.10
CA LEU A 143 18.40 3.65 5.56
C LEU A 143 18.62 3.71 4.04
N ASN A 144 19.72 3.15 3.53
CA ASN A 144 19.95 3.00 2.09
C ASN A 144 18.84 2.21 1.41
N SER A 145 18.28 1.20 2.09
CA SER A 145 17.16 0.45 1.55
C SER A 145 15.91 1.31 1.36
N LEU A 146 15.62 2.22 2.27
CA LEU A 146 14.53 3.19 2.05
C LEU A 146 14.84 4.14 0.89
N ARG A 147 16.10 4.59 0.75
CA ARG A 147 16.50 5.43 -0.39
C ARG A 147 16.38 4.71 -1.73
N ASN A 148 16.65 3.41 -1.78
CA ASN A 148 16.42 2.59 -2.97
C ASN A 148 14.94 2.52 -3.36
N TYR A 149 14.04 2.39 -2.37
CA TYR A 149 12.60 2.49 -2.62
C TYR A 149 12.23 3.87 -3.18
N ILE A 150 12.73 4.95 -2.57
CA ILE A 150 12.49 6.33 -3.03
C ILE A 150 12.98 6.52 -4.47
N GLU A 151 14.20 6.08 -4.78
CA GLU A 151 14.79 6.19 -6.10
C GLU A 151 13.97 5.40 -7.15
N ALA A 152 13.49 4.21 -6.81
CA ALA A 152 12.61 3.45 -7.71
C ALA A 152 11.28 4.18 -7.98
N GLN A 153 10.68 4.79 -6.95
CA GLN A 153 9.46 5.60 -7.10
C GLN A 153 9.70 6.89 -7.90
N ARG A 154 10.83 7.57 -7.70
CA ARG A 154 11.22 8.74 -8.52
C ARG A 154 11.30 8.37 -9.99
N ARG A 155 12.04 7.31 -10.32
CA ARG A 155 12.15 6.81 -11.71
C ARG A 155 10.78 6.45 -12.31
N GLN A 156 9.84 5.96 -11.51
CA GLN A 156 8.47 5.73 -11.98
C GLN A 156 7.73 7.04 -12.28
N ILE A 157 7.78 8.00 -11.36
CA ILE A 157 6.92 9.18 -11.37
C ILE A 157 7.50 10.31 -12.23
N SER A 158 8.76 10.71 -11.99
CA SER A 158 9.41 11.80 -12.72
C SER A 158 10.09 11.32 -14.00
N ARG A 159 10.31 10.00 -14.15
CA ARG A 159 11.13 9.40 -15.22
C ARG A 159 12.59 9.83 -15.19
N GLU A 160 13.02 10.41 -14.08
CA GLU A 160 14.39 10.87 -13.88
C GLU A 160 15.09 9.97 -12.87
N LYS A 161 16.36 9.71 -13.13
CA LYS A 161 17.27 9.06 -12.19
C LYS A 161 18.00 10.16 -11.45
N ARG A 162 17.86 10.21 -10.12
CA ARG A 162 18.61 11.16 -9.29
C ARG A 162 19.91 10.54 -8.79
N TYR A 163 19.84 9.28 -8.38
CA TYR A 163 20.98 8.54 -7.86
C TYR A 163 21.10 7.15 -8.50
N SER A 164 22.30 6.59 -8.45
CA SER A 164 22.45 5.13 -8.53
C SER A 164 21.87 4.49 -7.27
N PHE A 165 21.48 3.22 -7.35
CA PHE A 165 21.06 2.49 -6.16
C PHE A 165 22.22 2.36 -5.17
N PHE A 166 21.86 2.21 -3.90
CA PHE A 166 22.76 2.15 -2.76
C PHE A 166 22.88 0.71 -2.26
N GLN A 167 24.03 0.35 -1.70
CA GLN A 167 24.19 -0.94 -1.04
C GLN A 167 23.31 -1.00 0.22
N GLU A 168 22.52 -2.07 0.33
CA GLU A 168 21.59 -2.30 1.45
C GLU A 168 21.67 -3.72 2.04
N ASP A 169 22.52 -4.59 1.51
CA ASP A 169 22.63 -5.97 1.98
C ASP A 169 23.34 -6.05 3.34
N THR A 170 22.57 -6.32 4.39
CA THR A 170 23.08 -6.46 5.77
C THR A 170 23.69 -7.84 6.04
N SER A 171 23.79 -8.71 5.03
CA SER A 171 24.14 -10.12 5.20
C SER A 171 25.50 -10.36 5.85
N GLY A 172 26.48 -9.53 5.51
CA GLY A 172 27.85 -9.58 6.04
C GLY A 172 28.06 -8.84 7.36
N ILE A 173 27.06 -8.13 7.90
CA ILE A 173 27.23 -7.26 9.09
C ILE A 173 26.80 -7.99 10.38
N VAL A 174 25.64 -8.67 10.35
CA VAL A 174 25.04 -9.26 11.55
C VAL A 174 24.46 -10.62 11.23
N PRO A 175 24.99 -11.77 11.64
CA PRO A 175 24.41 -13.08 11.31
C PRO A 175 22.90 -13.22 11.62
N LEU A 176 22.17 -14.07 10.88
CA LEU A 176 20.71 -14.24 11.05
C LEU A 176 20.29 -14.86 12.40
N ASN A 177 21.22 -15.48 13.11
CA ASN A 177 21.01 -16.02 14.45
C ASN A 177 21.32 -15.00 15.55
N GLU A 178 21.76 -13.79 15.19
CA GLU A 178 22.05 -12.72 16.14
C GLU A 178 20.99 -11.61 16.08
N VAL A 179 20.74 -11.01 17.24
CA VAL A 179 19.89 -9.83 17.39
C VAL A 179 20.82 -8.63 17.56
N VAL A 180 20.60 -7.57 16.78
CA VAL A 180 21.34 -6.31 16.95
C VAL A 180 20.86 -5.66 18.25
N VAL A 181 21.77 -5.38 19.17
CA VAL A 181 21.46 -4.68 20.42
C VAL A 181 22.11 -3.31 20.38
N TYR A 182 21.29 -2.27 20.42
CA TYR A 182 21.77 -0.89 20.43
C TYR A 182 22.05 -0.44 21.86
N SER A 183 23.26 0.08 22.08
CA SER A 183 23.64 0.71 23.36
C SER A 183 23.43 2.23 23.36
N PHE A 184 22.72 2.74 22.36
CA PHE A 184 22.26 4.11 22.23
C PHE A 184 20.76 4.11 21.89
N GLU A 185 20.10 5.24 22.09
CA GLU A 185 18.67 5.38 21.83
C GLU A 185 18.39 5.43 20.31
N THR A 186 17.64 4.45 19.80
CA THR A 186 17.16 4.42 18.40
C THR A 186 15.71 4.90 18.27
N ARG A 187 15.07 5.25 19.39
CA ARG A 187 13.63 5.48 19.44
C ARG A 187 13.18 6.64 18.54
N GLU A 188 13.93 7.74 18.54
CA GLU A 188 13.62 8.90 17.71
C GLU A 188 13.74 8.57 16.21
N LEU A 189 14.79 7.82 15.84
CA LEU A 189 14.97 7.32 14.48
C LEU A 189 13.77 6.46 14.05
N ASP A 190 13.29 5.58 14.93
CA ASP A 190 12.15 4.69 14.68
C ASP A 190 10.81 5.43 14.55
N GLU A 191 10.60 6.47 15.36
CA GLU A 191 9.38 7.28 15.36
C GLU A 191 9.31 8.13 14.08
N ASN A 192 10.37 8.85 13.76
CA ASN A 192 10.40 9.76 12.61
C ASN A 192 10.39 9.02 11.26
N LEU A 193 11.14 7.90 11.12
CA LEU A 193 11.15 7.14 9.87
C LEU A 193 9.74 6.67 9.50
N MET A 194 8.98 6.13 10.44
CA MET A 194 7.65 5.61 10.13
C MET A 194 6.58 6.67 10.04
N ASP A 195 6.72 7.81 10.72
CA ASP A 195 5.84 8.96 10.49
C ASP A 195 5.94 9.46 9.05
N ILE A 196 7.08 9.22 8.39
CA ILE A 196 7.30 9.54 6.99
C ILE A 196 6.99 8.35 6.05
N ILE A 197 7.38 7.12 6.40
CA ILE A 197 7.06 5.85 5.68
C ILE A 197 5.61 5.40 5.91
N SER A 198 4.80 6.26 6.53
CA SER A 198 3.39 6.16 6.91
C SER A 198 2.36 5.74 5.83
N LEU A 199 2.79 5.01 4.81
CA LEU A 199 1.99 4.13 3.96
C LEU A 199 1.11 3.14 4.75
N TYR A 200 1.32 2.96 6.06
CA TYR A 200 0.61 1.98 6.90
C TYR A 200 -0.12 2.58 8.13
N LYS A 201 -0.50 3.88 8.13
CA LYS A 201 -1.10 4.58 9.29
C LYS A 201 -2.36 3.95 9.90
N GLU A 202 -2.95 2.95 9.27
CA GLU A 202 -4.22 2.40 9.72
C GLU A 202 -4.10 1.24 10.72
N ASP A 203 -2.92 0.60 10.82
CA ASP A 203 -2.69 -0.48 11.78
C ASP A 203 -1.44 -0.21 12.66
N PRO A 204 -1.62 0.42 13.84
CA PRO A 204 -0.50 0.78 14.71
C PRO A 204 0.27 -0.43 15.24
N VAL A 205 -0.37 -1.61 15.29
CA VAL A 205 0.29 -2.85 15.74
C VAL A 205 1.20 -3.37 14.65
N LYS A 206 0.71 -3.43 13.40
CA LYS A 206 1.52 -3.81 12.24
C LYS A 206 2.72 -2.88 12.10
N ASP A 207 2.49 -1.58 12.20
CA ASP A 207 3.51 -0.56 12.09
C ASP A 207 4.61 -0.74 13.15
N ARG A 208 4.21 -0.88 14.43
CA ARG A 208 5.14 -1.16 15.53
C ARG A 208 5.97 -2.42 15.29
N ILE A 209 5.39 -3.49 14.76
CA ILE A 209 6.13 -4.74 14.48
C ILE A 209 7.13 -4.54 13.33
N LEU A 210 6.72 -3.85 12.26
CA LEU A 210 7.60 -3.55 11.13
C LEU A 210 8.77 -2.63 11.54
N ARG A 211 8.56 -1.68 12.46
CA ARG A 211 9.62 -0.86 13.06
C ARG A 211 10.73 -1.72 13.67
N ILE A 212 10.34 -2.74 14.44
CA ILE A 212 11.32 -3.61 15.09
C ILE A 212 12.13 -4.39 14.04
N PHE A 213 11.51 -4.87 12.96
CA PHE A 213 12.22 -5.50 11.84
C PHE A 213 13.11 -4.56 11.01
N PHE A 214 12.84 -3.26 11.06
CA PHE A 214 13.71 -2.26 10.44
C PHE A 214 15.05 -2.20 11.20
N THR A 215 14.99 -2.02 12.52
CA THR A 215 16.19 -1.91 13.37
C THR A 215 16.83 -3.24 13.74
N HIS A 216 16.16 -4.36 13.51
CA HIS A 216 16.72 -5.67 13.83
C HIS A 216 16.74 -6.55 12.58
N ARG A 217 17.86 -7.21 12.30
CA ARG A 217 17.97 -8.09 11.13
C ARG A 217 16.99 -9.26 11.24
N SER A 218 17.01 -9.92 12.38
CA SER A 218 16.37 -11.21 12.66
C SER A 218 15.82 -11.22 14.08
N LEU A 219 14.64 -11.78 14.24
CA LEU A 219 13.90 -11.80 15.50
C LEU A 219 13.16 -13.12 15.64
N ASP A 220 13.07 -13.64 16.87
CA ASP A 220 12.07 -14.64 17.19
C ASP A 220 10.80 -14.00 17.77
N GLN A 221 9.79 -14.85 18.00
CA GLN A 221 8.51 -14.39 18.53
C GLN A 221 8.61 -13.86 19.97
N GLN A 222 9.48 -14.41 20.80
CA GLN A 222 9.63 -14.00 22.20
C GLN A 222 10.30 -12.63 22.27
N THR A 223 11.37 -12.41 21.50
CA THR A 223 12.01 -11.08 21.36
C THR A 223 11.01 -10.04 20.85
N LEU A 224 10.17 -10.39 19.87
CA LEU A 224 9.12 -9.48 19.39
C LEU A 224 8.10 -9.14 20.48
N ILE A 225 7.70 -10.08 21.34
CA ILE A 225 6.80 -9.83 22.47
C ILE A 225 7.45 -8.83 23.43
N GLU A 226 8.73 -9.02 23.76
CA GLU A 226 9.47 -8.16 24.69
C GLU A 226 9.62 -6.73 24.15
N LEU A 227 10.03 -6.58 22.89
CA LEU A 227 10.27 -5.28 22.26
C LEU A 227 8.97 -4.51 21.94
N SER A 228 7.92 -5.23 21.55
CA SER A 228 6.64 -4.61 21.19
C SER A 228 5.69 -4.42 22.36
N ARG A 229 5.86 -5.21 23.43
CA ARG A 229 4.92 -5.33 24.56
C ARG A 229 3.52 -5.83 24.16
N PHE A 230 3.38 -6.44 22.99
CA PHE A 230 2.12 -7.05 22.56
C PHE A 230 2.00 -8.49 23.03
N SER A 231 0.75 -8.96 23.15
CA SER A 231 0.49 -10.35 23.50
C SER A 231 0.99 -11.32 22.43
N ARG A 232 1.31 -12.55 22.85
CA ARG A 232 1.74 -13.63 21.95
C ARG A 232 0.76 -13.86 20.80
N SER A 233 -0.56 -13.85 21.08
CA SER A 233 -1.60 -14.05 20.07
C SER A 233 -1.60 -12.95 19.01
N THR A 234 -1.38 -11.71 19.43
CA THR A 234 -1.23 -10.55 18.55
C THR A 234 -0.01 -10.72 17.65
N ILE A 235 1.17 -11.00 18.22
CA ILE A 235 2.39 -11.23 17.45
C ILE A 235 2.21 -12.40 16.46
N SER A 236 1.63 -13.53 16.89
CA SER A 236 1.33 -14.66 15.99
C SER A 236 0.44 -14.29 14.80
N ARG A 237 -0.56 -13.44 15.02
CA ARG A 237 -1.46 -12.97 13.95
C ARG A 237 -0.71 -12.12 12.94
N TYR A 238 0.11 -11.17 13.40
CA TYR A 238 0.85 -10.28 12.52
C TYR A 238 2.00 -10.98 11.82
N LEU A 239 2.76 -11.85 12.48
CA LEU A 239 3.78 -12.66 11.81
C LEU A 239 3.20 -13.49 10.68
N ARG A 240 2.05 -14.15 10.89
CA ARG A 240 1.34 -14.87 9.82
C ARG A 240 0.96 -13.94 8.66
N SER A 241 0.44 -12.76 8.96
CA SER A 241 0.07 -11.76 7.94
C SER A 241 1.29 -11.26 7.16
N LEU A 242 2.39 -10.91 7.85
CA LEU A 242 3.62 -10.43 7.23
C LEU A 242 4.27 -11.51 6.36
N LEU A 243 4.26 -12.78 6.80
CA LEU A 243 4.73 -13.91 5.98
C LEU A 243 3.86 -14.15 4.74
N ALA A 244 2.54 -14.18 4.91
CA ALA A 244 1.60 -14.38 3.80
C ALA A 244 1.72 -13.27 2.74
N ASN A 245 2.05 -12.07 3.18
CA ASN A 245 2.28 -10.91 2.34
C ASN A 245 3.76 -10.72 1.93
N GLY A 246 4.65 -11.67 2.23
CA GLY A 246 6.05 -11.61 1.82
C GLY A 246 6.85 -10.43 2.38
N TYR A 247 6.41 -9.82 3.49
CA TYR A 247 7.15 -8.74 4.14
C TYR A 247 8.38 -9.25 4.88
N ILE A 248 8.26 -10.44 5.49
CA ILE A 248 9.33 -11.10 6.22
C ILE A 248 9.47 -12.53 5.72
N ILE A 249 10.63 -13.12 5.98
CA ILE A 249 10.93 -14.52 5.70
C ILE A 249 11.11 -15.22 7.04
N ALA A 250 10.68 -16.47 7.13
CA ALA A 250 10.99 -17.32 8.28
C ALA A 250 12.02 -18.36 7.88
N LEU A 251 13.05 -18.54 8.71
CA LEU A 251 13.98 -19.65 8.55
C LEU A 251 13.28 -21.00 8.81
N PRO A 252 13.81 -22.11 8.26
CA PRO A 252 13.37 -23.45 8.61
C PRO A 252 13.40 -23.63 10.12
N LYS A 253 12.37 -24.29 10.67
CA LYS A 253 12.31 -24.54 12.11
C LYS A 253 13.31 -25.65 12.45
N GLU A 254 14.33 -25.30 13.24
CA GLU A 254 15.26 -26.26 13.82
C GLU A 254 14.66 -26.90 15.09
N TYR A 255 15.05 -28.13 15.39
CA TYR A 255 14.60 -28.85 16.59
C TYR A 255 15.03 -28.08 17.85
N GLN A 256 14.10 -27.91 18.80
CA GLN A 256 14.28 -27.19 20.07
C GLN A 256 14.72 -25.72 19.98
N LYS A 257 14.84 -25.13 18.78
CA LYS A 257 15.17 -23.72 18.61
C LYS A 257 13.94 -22.86 18.30
N PRO A 258 13.92 -21.60 18.72
CA PRO A 258 12.87 -20.67 18.33
C PRO A 258 12.90 -20.45 16.81
N ARG A 259 11.72 -20.21 16.22
CA ARG A 259 11.63 -19.89 14.80
C ARG A 259 12.07 -18.44 14.60
N ILE A 260 13.06 -18.25 13.73
CA ILE A 260 13.60 -16.93 13.38
C ILE A 260 12.85 -16.36 12.17
N TYR A 261 12.50 -15.08 12.27
CA TYR A 261 11.92 -14.27 11.21
C TYR A 261 12.90 -13.14 10.88
N TYR A 262 12.98 -12.74 9.62
CA TYR A 262 13.86 -11.64 9.21
C TYR A 262 13.30 -10.85 8.03
N LEU A 263 13.69 -9.59 7.94
CA LEU A 263 13.42 -8.70 6.82
C LEU A 263 14.72 -8.53 6.02
N ASN A 264 14.77 -9.09 4.81
CA ASN A 264 15.99 -9.06 4.00
C ASN A 264 16.28 -7.66 3.46
N SER A 265 15.36 -7.13 2.65
CA SER A 265 15.47 -5.83 1.98
C SER A 265 14.15 -5.08 2.11
N ILE A 266 14.18 -3.84 2.59
CA ILE A 266 12.97 -3.02 2.75
C ILE A 266 12.47 -2.56 1.39
N SER A 267 13.38 -2.08 0.53
CA SER A 267 13.06 -1.66 -0.84
C SER A 267 12.40 -2.78 -1.62
N ARG A 268 13.02 -3.96 -1.67
CA ARG A 268 12.48 -5.08 -2.46
C ARG A 268 11.16 -5.55 -1.92
N THR A 269 11.01 -5.62 -0.59
CA THR A 269 9.75 -5.99 0.05
C THR A 269 8.62 -5.03 -0.31
N ILE A 270 8.83 -3.72 -0.17
CA ILE A 270 7.80 -2.72 -0.47
C ILE A 270 7.47 -2.74 -1.97
N LEU A 271 8.49 -2.70 -2.84
CA LEU A 271 8.31 -2.68 -4.30
C LEU A 271 7.66 -3.97 -4.81
N SER A 272 8.08 -5.14 -4.34
CA SER A 272 7.47 -6.43 -4.70
C SER A 272 5.99 -6.46 -4.32
N ASN A 273 5.61 -5.93 -3.16
CA ASN A 273 4.21 -5.86 -2.74
C ASN A 273 3.37 -4.89 -3.58
N ILE A 274 3.94 -3.75 -3.97
CA ILE A 274 3.30 -2.85 -4.95
C ILE A 274 3.08 -3.59 -6.27
N LEU A 275 4.12 -4.25 -6.81
CA LEU A 275 4.05 -4.98 -8.08
C LEU A 275 3.11 -6.20 -8.04
N LYS A 276 2.99 -6.87 -6.90
CA LYS A 276 2.01 -7.93 -6.65
C LYS A 276 0.58 -7.38 -6.73
N THR A 277 0.34 -6.21 -6.14
CA THR A 277 -0.95 -5.53 -6.21
C THR A 277 -1.27 -5.10 -7.64
N ASP A 278 -0.31 -4.52 -8.35
CA ASP A 278 -0.43 -4.22 -9.78
C ASP A 278 -0.80 -5.45 -10.61
N ASN A 279 -0.11 -6.58 -10.40
CA ASN A 279 -0.39 -7.82 -11.12
C ASN A 279 -1.83 -8.30 -10.86
N PHE A 280 -2.31 -8.21 -9.61
CA PHE A 280 -3.69 -8.51 -9.28
C PHE A 280 -4.67 -7.59 -10.04
N ILE A 281 -4.41 -6.28 -10.03
CA ILE A 281 -5.21 -5.29 -10.77
C ILE A 281 -5.28 -5.65 -12.28
N TYR A 282 -4.14 -5.96 -12.90
CA TYR A 282 -4.09 -6.30 -14.34
C TYR A 282 -4.78 -7.63 -14.65
N SER A 283 -4.72 -8.59 -13.72
CA SER A 283 -5.37 -9.90 -13.88
C SER A 283 -6.90 -9.81 -13.94
N TYR A 284 -7.48 -8.69 -13.52
CA TYR A 284 -8.93 -8.48 -13.54
C TYR A 284 -9.46 -7.98 -14.89
N VAL A 285 -8.61 -7.52 -15.81
CA VAL A 285 -9.06 -7.04 -17.13
C VAL A 285 -9.83 -8.12 -17.90
N PRO A 286 -9.33 -9.37 -18.05
CA PRO A 286 -10.11 -10.44 -18.69
C PRO A 286 -11.44 -10.73 -17.98
N ARG A 287 -11.45 -10.66 -16.64
CA ARG A 287 -12.68 -10.87 -15.86
C ARG A 287 -13.72 -9.79 -16.15
N PHE A 288 -13.33 -8.53 -16.23
CA PHE A 288 -14.23 -7.44 -16.61
C PHE A 288 -14.72 -7.56 -18.06
N GLN A 289 -13.88 -8.03 -18.97
CA GLN A 289 -14.29 -8.32 -20.35
C GLN A 289 -15.32 -9.46 -20.43
N GLU A 290 -15.16 -10.51 -19.61
CA GLU A 290 -16.15 -11.59 -19.49
C GLU A 290 -17.51 -11.06 -18.99
N ILE A 291 -17.50 -10.15 -18.01
CA ILE A 291 -18.73 -9.52 -17.50
C ILE A 291 -19.41 -8.68 -18.59
N LEU A 292 -18.65 -7.88 -19.35
CA LEU A 292 -19.19 -7.13 -20.49
C LEU A 292 -19.80 -8.05 -21.55
N TYR A 293 -19.14 -9.17 -21.85
CA TYR A 293 -19.69 -10.15 -22.79
C TYR A 293 -21.02 -10.75 -22.30
N LYS A 294 -21.11 -11.10 -21.01
CA LYS A 294 -22.36 -11.61 -20.40
C LYS A 294 -23.49 -10.59 -20.47
N LEU A 295 -23.21 -9.33 -20.11
CA LEU A 295 -24.16 -8.22 -20.17
C LEU A 295 -24.78 -8.05 -21.58
N HIS A 296 -24.00 -8.23 -22.64
CA HIS A 296 -24.49 -8.18 -24.02
C HIS A 296 -25.32 -9.42 -24.43
N SER A 297 -25.09 -10.58 -23.79
CA SER A 297 -25.66 -11.87 -24.21
C SER A 297 -27.04 -12.18 -23.59
N GLU A 298 -27.41 -11.53 -22.49
CA GLU A 298 -28.67 -11.79 -21.79
C GLU A 298 -29.85 -11.06 -22.46
N LYS A 299 -30.99 -11.77 -22.64
CA LYS A 299 -32.22 -11.17 -23.19
C LYS A 299 -32.78 -10.13 -22.22
N GLN A 300 -33.08 -8.92 -22.72
CA GLN A 300 -33.29 -7.74 -21.88
C GLN A 300 -34.76 -7.34 -21.76
N SER A 301 -35.20 -6.99 -20.55
CA SER A 301 -36.32 -6.07 -20.37
C SER A 301 -35.83 -4.62 -20.55
N GLU A 302 -36.72 -3.66 -20.86
CA GLU A 302 -36.33 -2.24 -20.94
C GLU A 302 -35.64 -1.73 -19.66
N ARG A 303 -36.08 -2.22 -18.49
CA ARG A 303 -35.50 -1.83 -17.20
C ARG A 303 -34.06 -2.33 -17.06
N ASP A 304 -33.78 -3.52 -17.57
CA ASP A 304 -32.44 -4.11 -17.55
C ASP A 304 -31.53 -3.42 -18.57
N SER A 305 -32.06 -2.96 -19.71
CA SER A 305 -31.26 -2.27 -20.74
C SER A 305 -30.53 -1.02 -20.21
N ARG A 306 -31.18 -0.23 -19.33
CA ARG A 306 -30.56 0.97 -18.75
C ARG A 306 -29.49 0.65 -17.72
N ASP A 307 -29.75 -0.35 -16.87
CA ASP A 307 -28.79 -0.77 -15.84
C ASP A 307 -27.57 -1.44 -16.49
N ILE A 308 -27.78 -2.22 -17.57
CA ILE A 308 -26.74 -2.82 -18.41
C ILE A 308 -25.88 -1.72 -19.07
N ALA A 309 -26.49 -0.76 -19.77
CA ALA A 309 -25.74 0.33 -20.41
C ALA A 309 -24.93 1.15 -19.40
N PHE A 310 -25.47 1.38 -18.20
CA PHE A 310 -24.73 2.01 -17.11
C PHE A 310 -23.51 1.18 -16.69
N LEU A 311 -23.69 -0.12 -16.42
CA LEU A 311 -22.60 -1.01 -16.01
C LEU A 311 -21.54 -1.15 -17.11
N GLU A 312 -21.93 -1.22 -18.38
CA GLU A 312 -21.01 -1.28 -19.52
C GLU A 312 -20.08 -0.07 -19.55
N VAL A 313 -20.63 1.13 -19.39
CA VAL A 313 -19.84 2.37 -19.31
C VAL A 313 -18.88 2.32 -18.13
N LYS A 314 -19.34 1.86 -16.95
CA LYS A 314 -18.50 1.81 -15.74
C LYS A 314 -17.37 0.79 -15.86
N ILE A 315 -17.67 -0.42 -16.30
CA ILE A 315 -16.67 -1.48 -16.47
C ILE A 315 -15.69 -1.10 -17.59
N GLY A 316 -16.18 -0.56 -18.71
CA GLY A 316 -15.34 -0.07 -19.79
C GLY A 316 -14.37 1.02 -19.32
N ASN A 317 -14.84 1.95 -18.47
CA ASN A 317 -13.98 2.97 -17.86
C ASN A 317 -12.94 2.37 -16.91
N ILE A 318 -13.31 1.38 -16.09
CA ILE A 318 -12.38 0.67 -15.20
C ILE A 318 -11.29 -0.03 -16.01
N ILE A 319 -11.64 -0.75 -17.08
CA ILE A 319 -10.65 -1.40 -17.97
C ILE A 319 -9.68 -0.37 -18.54
N LYS A 320 -10.20 0.75 -19.08
CA LYS A 320 -9.36 1.83 -19.63
C LYS A 320 -8.40 2.40 -18.57
N GLN A 321 -8.87 2.60 -17.34
CA GLN A 321 -8.05 3.06 -16.23
C GLN A 321 -6.98 2.05 -15.85
N ILE A 322 -7.30 0.76 -15.79
CA ILE A 322 -6.34 -0.31 -15.50
C ILE A 322 -5.25 -0.37 -16.58
N GLU A 323 -5.61 -0.31 -17.86
CA GLU A 323 -4.64 -0.33 -18.97
C GLU A 323 -3.75 0.93 -18.98
N PHE A 324 -4.32 2.10 -18.67
CA PHE A 324 -3.54 3.32 -18.49
C PHE A 324 -2.57 3.22 -17.30
N PHE A 325 -3.06 2.70 -16.17
CA PHE A 325 -2.25 2.46 -14.98
C PHE A 325 -1.09 1.49 -15.26
N LYS A 326 -1.34 0.39 -15.99
CA LYS A 326 -0.33 -0.58 -16.44
C LYS A 326 0.79 0.06 -17.26
N LYS A 327 0.47 1.02 -18.13
CA LYS A 327 1.47 1.77 -18.89
C LYS A 327 2.33 2.66 -17.99
N LYS A 328 1.72 3.33 -17.00
CA LYS A 328 2.43 4.20 -16.05
C LYS A 328 3.38 3.42 -15.13
N THR A 329 3.00 2.22 -14.69
CA THR A 329 3.79 1.42 -13.73
C THR A 329 4.89 0.56 -14.38
N ARG A 330 4.97 0.51 -15.72
CA ARG A 330 6.09 -0.14 -16.43
C ARG A 330 7.45 0.33 -15.93
N PHE A 331 7.59 1.63 -15.67
CA PHE A 331 8.83 2.22 -15.19
C PHE A 331 9.22 1.74 -13.79
N LEU A 332 8.23 1.47 -12.93
CA LEU A 332 8.49 0.88 -11.61
C LEU A 332 9.03 -0.55 -11.73
N ARG A 333 8.48 -1.33 -12.66
CA ARG A 333 8.95 -2.71 -12.93
C ARG A 333 10.40 -2.72 -13.40
N GLN A 334 10.73 -1.82 -14.33
CA GLN A 334 12.10 -1.64 -14.79
C GLN A 334 13.01 -1.24 -13.62
N ALA A 335 12.63 -0.21 -12.84
CA ALA A 335 13.42 0.23 -11.70
C ALA A 335 13.60 -0.86 -10.64
N TYR A 336 12.61 -1.72 -10.42
CA TYR A 336 12.69 -2.87 -9.53
C TYR A 336 13.63 -3.96 -10.07
N GLN A 337 13.63 -4.21 -11.39
CA GLN A 337 14.58 -5.12 -12.03
C GLN A 337 16.01 -4.60 -11.91
N ASP A 338 16.24 -3.34 -12.28
CA ASP A 338 17.52 -2.65 -12.15
C ASP A 338 18.05 -2.71 -10.70
N LEU A 339 17.16 -2.57 -9.70
CA LEU A 339 17.50 -2.70 -8.29
C LEU A 339 17.91 -4.14 -7.94
N CYS A 340 17.14 -5.15 -8.38
CA CYS A 340 17.49 -6.54 -8.13
C CYS A 340 18.86 -6.90 -8.72
N GLU A 341 19.11 -6.53 -9.98
CA GLU A 341 20.40 -6.75 -10.65
C GLU A 341 21.56 -6.05 -9.94
N PHE A 342 21.34 -4.80 -9.52
CA PHE A 342 22.32 -4.04 -8.74
C PHE A 342 22.68 -4.76 -7.43
N LEU A 343 21.69 -5.26 -6.70
CA LEU A 343 21.93 -5.92 -5.41
C LEU A 343 22.59 -7.29 -5.59
N GLU A 344 22.17 -8.08 -6.59
CA GLU A 344 22.75 -9.39 -6.88
C GLU A 344 24.24 -9.28 -7.24
N LYS A 345 24.61 -8.33 -8.11
CA LYS A 345 26.00 -8.08 -8.48
C LYS A 345 26.88 -7.75 -7.26
N ASN A 346 26.37 -6.98 -6.31
CA ASN A 346 27.12 -6.58 -5.12
C ASN A 346 27.20 -7.69 -4.07
N THR A 347 26.20 -8.57 -3.97
CA THR A 347 26.26 -9.73 -3.06
C THR A 347 27.23 -10.80 -3.57
N SER A 348 27.26 -11.09 -4.88
CA SER A 348 28.19 -12.06 -5.47
C SER A 348 29.66 -11.67 -5.31
N ALA A 349 29.98 -10.37 -5.34
CA ALA A 349 31.35 -9.89 -5.16
C ALA A 349 31.90 -10.12 -3.73
N LYS A 350 31.05 -10.39 -2.74
CA LYS A 350 31.46 -10.60 -1.34
C LYS A 350 31.69 -12.08 -0.96
N ASN A 351 31.29 -13.02 -1.82
CA ASN A 351 31.48 -14.46 -1.61
C ASN A 351 32.30 -15.08 -2.77
N PRO A 352 33.58 -14.72 -2.95
CA PRO A 352 34.46 -15.33 -3.95
C PRO A 352 34.83 -16.78 -3.64
#